data_AF-A0A7J9A3T3-F1
#
_entry.id   AF-A0A7J9A3T3-F1
#
_cell.length_a   1.000
_cell.length_b   1.000
_cell.length_c   1.000
_cell.angle_alpha   90.00
_cell.angle_beta   90.00
_cell.angle_gamma   90.00
#
_symmetry.space_group_name_H-M   'P 1'
#
loop_
_entity.id
_entity.type
_entity.pdbx_description
1 polymer ?
#
loop_
_entity_poly.entity_id
_entity_poly.type
_entity_poly.pdbx_seq_one_letter_code
_entity_poly.pdbx_strand_id
1 'polypeptide(L)'
;MSFRNISMYYFVCVAVHGITLANAATFSIQNNFPYTVWAAAAPGGARIWARTGCEFNESGQGKCQTGDCVELLQCQGYGLPPNTLAEYTLNQFDGMDFFDISLVDGFNVPMEFSPTSGGCNRGIKCTSQIVGQCPSELQTPGGRNNP
;
A
#
# COMPACT_ATOMS: atom_id res chain seq x y z
N MET A 1 45.19 -55.86 9.05
CA MET A 1 43.83 -56.46 9.02
C MET A 1 43.17 -56.22 10.36
N SER A 2 42.22 -55.31 10.42
CA SER A 2 41.18 -55.24 11.46
C SER A 2 40.09 -54.30 10.94
N PHE A 3 38.94 -54.88 10.60
CA PHE A 3 37.73 -54.13 10.24
C PHE A 3 37.00 -53.75 11.55
N ARG A 4 36.73 -52.46 11.76
CA ARG A 4 35.66 -52.01 12.66
C ARG A 4 34.87 -50.88 12.00
N ASN A 5 33.59 -51.18 11.76
CA ASN A 5 32.52 -50.26 11.43
C ASN A 5 32.52 -49.04 12.37
N ILE A 6 32.66 -47.83 11.81
CA ILE A 6 32.12 -46.62 12.43
C ILE A 6 31.29 -45.90 11.37
N SER A 7 30.01 -45.92 11.66
CA SER A 7 28.87 -45.32 10.98
C SER A 7 29.19 -44.09 10.15
N MET A 8 28.80 -44.18 8.88
CA MET A 8 28.66 -43.11 7.91
C MET A 8 27.59 -42.11 8.39
N TYR A 9 27.86 -41.35 9.45
CA TYR A 9 27.06 -40.19 9.86
C TYR A 9 27.33 -39.05 8.88
N TYR A 10 26.70 -39.23 7.72
CA TYR A 10 26.31 -38.24 6.75
C TYR A 10 25.99 -36.91 7.43
N PHE A 11 26.91 -35.97 7.24
CA PHE A 11 26.74 -34.60 6.76
C PHE A 11 25.33 -34.16 6.30
N VAL A 12 24.30 -34.31 7.13
CA VAL A 12 23.01 -33.68 6.87
C VAL A 12 22.46 -33.11 8.17
N CYS A 13 22.94 -31.93 8.54
CA CYS A 13 22.03 -30.94 9.10
C CYS A 13 21.01 -30.64 7.99
N VAL A 14 19.97 -31.48 7.86
CA VAL A 14 18.73 -31.03 7.24
C VAL A 14 18.25 -30.00 8.24
N ALA A 15 18.61 -28.75 8.00
CA ALA A 15 17.88 -27.67 8.58
C ALA A 15 16.48 -27.80 7.97
N VAL A 16 15.63 -28.55 8.68
CA VAL A 16 14.17 -28.52 8.52
C VAL A 16 13.78 -27.10 8.92
N HIS A 17 14.10 -26.16 8.04
CA HIS A 17 13.43 -24.89 7.98
C HIS A 17 12.00 -25.29 7.62
N GLY A 18 11.14 -25.33 8.64
CA GLY A 18 9.71 -25.42 8.40
C GLY A 18 9.38 -24.35 7.37
N ILE A 19 9.01 -24.77 6.17
CA ILE A 19 8.55 -23.87 5.13
C ILE A 19 7.22 -23.33 5.66
N THR A 20 7.26 -22.17 6.30
CA THR A 20 6.06 -21.45 6.65
C THR A 20 5.43 -21.00 5.34
N LEU A 21 4.28 -21.57 4.99
CA LEU A 21 3.46 -21.03 3.91
C LEU A 21 2.90 -19.70 4.42
N ALA A 22 3.47 -18.60 3.94
CA ALA A 22 2.92 -17.27 4.18
C ALA A 22 1.82 -17.00 3.15
N ASN A 23 0.64 -16.59 3.62
CA ASN A 23 -0.39 -16.03 2.75
C ASN A 23 0.04 -14.63 2.32
N ALA A 24 -0.06 -14.33 1.04
CA ALA A 24 0.27 -13.01 0.50
C ALA A 24 -0.77 -12.59 -0.53
N ALA A 25 -1.12 -11.30 -0.54
CA ALA A 25 -1.88 -10.68 -1.60
C ALA A 25 -0.96 -9.84 -2.49
N THR A 26 -1.29 -9.74 -3.77
CA THR A 26 -0.58 -8.87 -4.72
C THR A 26 -1.47 -7.69 -5.08
N PHE A 27 -0.95 -6.48 -4.90
CA PHE A 27 -1.61 -5.23 -5.28
C PHE A 27 -1.03 -4.73 -6.61
N SER A 28 -1.86 -4.62 -7.63
CA SER A 28 -1.51 -3.94 -8.88
C SER A 28 -1.95 -2.49 -8.79
N ILE A 29 -0.98 -1.57 -8.70
CA ILE A 29 -1.23 -0.13 -8.60
C ILE A 29 -1.08 0.49 -9.99
N GLN A 30 -2.13 1.13 -10.48
CA GLN A 30 -2.17 1.68 -11.84
C GLN A 30 -2.53 3.17 -11.80
N ASN A 31 -1.74 3.98 -12.51
CA ASN A 31 -2.08 5.38 -12.76
C ASN A 31 -2.74 5.51 -14.14
N ASN A 32 -4.04 5.83 -14.14
CA ASN A 32 -4.82 6.05 -15.37
C ASN A 32 -5.08 7.54 -15.66
N PHE A 33 -4.46 8.44 -14.91
CA PHE A 33 -4.60 9.89 -15.10
C PHE A 33 -3.56 10.44 -16.09
N PRO A 34 -3.88 11.55 -16.79
CA PRO A 34 -2.95 12.18 -17.74
C PRO A 34 -1.81 12.96 -17.06
N TYR A 35 -1.71 12.91 -15.73
CA TYR A 35 -0.67 13.56 -14.94
C TYR A 35 0.06 12.53 -14.07
N THR A 36 1.30 12.86 -13.70
CA THR A 36 2.13 12.01 -12.85
C THR A 36 1.61 12.00 -11.41
N VAL A 37 1.53 10.80 -10.84
CA VAL A 37 1.34 10.60 -9.40
C VAL A 37 2.46 9.69 -8.89
N TRP A 38 2.82 9.86 -7.62
CA TRP A 38 3.78 9.00 -6.95
C TRP A 38 3.02 8.10 -6.00
N ALA A 39 2.82 6.85 -6.42
CA ALA A 39 2.23 5.84 -5.57
C ALA A 39 3.05 5.69 -4.27
N ALA A 40 2.34 5.40 -3.19
CA ALA A 40 2.91 5.19 -1.88
C ALA A 40 2.17 4.08 -1.15
N ALA A 41 2.94 3.30 -0.40
CA ALA A 41 2.47 2.33 0.56
C ALA A 41 3.47 2.33 1.72
N ALA A 42 2.98 2.13 2.94
CA ALA A 42 3.83 2.04 4.12
C ALA A 42 4.09 0.56 4.48
N PRO A 43 5.33 0.16 4.79
CA PRO A 43 5.63 -1.18 5.30
C PRO A 43 4.79 -1.51 6.53
N GLY A 44 4.01 -2.60 6.48
CA GLY A 44 3.09 -2.98 7.55
C GLY A 44 1.89 -2.04 7.75
N GLY A 45 1.77 -1.01 6.90
CA GLY A 45 0.86 0.12 7.11
C GLY A 45 -0.52 -0.02 6.51
N ALA A 46 -0.90 -1.17 5.92
CA ALA A 46 -2.27 -1.46 5.49
C ALA A 46 -2.95 -0.38 4.62
N ARG A 47 -2.16 0.52 4.00
CA ARG A 47 -2.60 1.72 3.30
C ARG A 47 -1.85 1.89 2.00
N ILE A 48 -2.58 2.20 0.94
CA ILE A 48 -2.06 2.62 -0.36
C ILE A 48 -2.66 3.98 -0.69
N TRP A 49 -1.84 4.91 -1.18
CA TRP A 49 -2.31 6.23 -1.60
C TRP A 49 -1.48 6.79 -2.76
N ALA A 50 -2.02 7.82 -3.41
CA ALA A 50 -1.32 8.58 -4.43
C ALA A 50 -0.81 9.90 -3.86
N ARG A 51 0.38 10.32 -4.28
CA ARG A 51 0.97 11.62 -3.98
C ARG A 51 1.04 12.47 -5.24
N THR A 52 0.84 13.78 -5.11
CA THR A 52 0.82 14.71 -6.25
C THR A 52 1.77 15.88 -6.03
N GLY A 53 2.22 16.49 -7.14
CA GLY A 53 3.13 17.64 -7.11
C GLY A 53 4.43 17.33 -6.38
N CYS A 54 5.06 16.20 -6.69
CA CYS A 54 6.28 15.79 -6.01
C CYS A 54 7.53 16.14 -6.79
N GLU A 55 8.58 16.50 -6.06
CA GLU A 55 9.93 16.68 -6.57
C GLU A 55 10.89 15.94 -5.66
N PHE A 56 11.73 15.06 -6.21
CA PHE A 56 12.72 14.26 -5.47
C PHE A 56 14.10 14.40 -6.11
N ASN A 57 15.14 14.38 -5.28
CA ASN A 57 16.52 14.27 -5.71
C ASN A 57 16.92 12.81 -5.98
N GLU A 58 18.16 12.60 -6.43
CA GLU A 58 18.70 11.27 -6.76
C GLU A 58 18.76 10.32 -5.56
N SER A 59 18.85 10.87 -4.34
CA SER A 59 18.80 10.10 -3.08
C SER A 59 17.38 9.73 -2.66
N GLY A 60 16.35 10.10 -3.44
CA GLY A 60 14.95 9.87 -3.12
C GLY A 60 14.41 10.74 -1.99
N GLN A 61 15.05 11.88 -1.70
CA GLN A 61 14.58 12.87 -0.75
C GLN A 61 13.95 14.04 -1.48
N GLY A 62 12.88 14.61 -0.95
CA GLY A 62 12.11 15.60 -1.69
C GLY A 62 10.80 15.92 -1.01
N LYS A 63 9.82 16.43 -1.75
CA LYS A 63 8.53 16.79 -1.15
C LYS A 63 7.40 16.65 -2.14
N CYS A 64 6.26 16.18 -1.64
CA CYS A 64 4.99 16.20 -2.35
C CYS A 64 4.06 17.28 -1.82
N GLN A 65 3.18 17.79 -2.69
CA GLN A 65 2.14 18.74 -2.33
C GLN A 65 1.01 18.08 -1.53
N THR A 66 0.65 16.83 -1.88
CA THR A 66 -0.36 16.03 -1.15
C THR A 66 0.17 14.62 -0.89
N GLY A 67 -0.23 14.02 0.24
CA GLY A 67 0.15 12.66 0.60
C GLY A 67 1.63 12.46 0.94
N ASP A 68 2.38 13.54 1.18
CA ASP A 68 3.81 13.45 1.48
C ASP A 68 4.09 12.56 2.70
N CYS A 69 5.10 11.71 2.64
CA CYS A 69 5.44 10.75 3.69
C CYS A 69 6.79 11.07 4.32
N VAL A 70 6.90 12.30 4.81
CA VAL A 70 8.08 12.86 5.50
C VAL A 70 9.27 12.95 4.56
N GLU A 71 9.04 13.59 3.42
CA GLU A 71 10.06 13.98 2.45
C GLU A 71 10.84 12.81 1.81
N LEU A 72 10.23 11.61 1.80
CA LEU A 72 10.81 10.39 1.25
C LEU A 72 10.06 9.91 0.01
N LEU A 73 10.81 9.47 -1.01
CA LEU A 73 10.25 8.75 -2.14
C LEU A 73 9.70 7.38 -1.71
N GLN A 74 10.43 6.67 -0.85
CA GLN A 74 10.06 5.35 -0.30
C GLN A 74 9.51 5.52 1.12
N CYS A 75 8.18 5.60 1.22
CA CYS A 75 7.50 5.86 2.48
C CYS A 75 7.80 4.79 3.53
N GLN A 76 8.17 5.23 4.74
CA GLN A 76 8.35 4.37 5.91
C GLN A 76 7.17 4.44 6.90
N GLY A 77 6.21 5.33 6.61
CA GLY A 77 5.02 5.57 7.41
C GLY A 77 3.93 6.21 6.56
N TYR A 78 2.85 6.63 7.21
CA TYR A 78 1.69 7.21 6.52
C TYR A 78 1.98 8.57 5.90
N GLY A 79 1.22 8.89 4.85
CA GLY A 79 1.24 10.19 4.21
C GLY A 79 0.46 11.24 4.99
N LEU A 80 0.86 12.50 4.84
CA LEU A 80 0.18 13.65 5.40
C LEU A 80 -1.09 13.98 4.57
N PRO A 81 -2.22 14.29 5.23
CA PRO A 81 -3.42 14.77 4.57
C PRO A 81 -3.19 16.02 3.69
N PRO A 82 -3.97 16.23 2.61
CA PRO A 82 -5.04 15.34 2.17
C PRO A 82 -4.52 14.18 1.32
N ASN A 83 -5.06 12.99 1.53
CA ASN A 83 -4.81 11.84 0.65
C ASN A 83 -5.99 10.87 0.65
N THR A 84 -6.40 10.42 -0.54
CA THR A 84 -7.39 9.35 -0.67
C THR A 84 -6.71 8.02 -0.37
N LEU A 85 -7.24 7.29 0.61
CA LEU A 85 -6.65 6.06 1.12
C LEU A 85 -7.38 4.84 0.59
N ALA A 86 -6.65 3.85 0.07
CA ALA A 86 -7.09 2.46 0.03
C ALA A 86 -6.58 1.78 1.30
N GLU A 87 -7.48 1.45 2.21
CA GLU A 87 -7.17 0.76 3.47
C GLU A 87 -7.52 -0.72 3.34
N TYR A 88 -6.68 -1.60 3.88
CA TYR A 88 -6.90 -3.05 3.80
C TYR A 88 -6.36 -3.79 5.02
N THR A 89 -6.96 -4.92 5.34
CA THR A 89 -6.42 -5.87 6.32
C THR A 89 -6.67 -7.28 5.80
N LEU A 90 -5.60 -8.05 5.67
CA LEU A 90 -5.62 -9.36 5.01
C LEU A 90 -5.76 -10.49 6.01
N ASN A 91 -6.49 -11.55 5.63
CA ASN A 91 -6.63 -12.79 6.37
C ASN A 91 -7.03 -12.59 7.84
N GLN A 92 -8.09 -11.82 8.05
CA GLN A 92 -8.60 -11.46 9.38
C GLN A 92 -9.67 -12.47 9.84
N PHE A 93 -10.88 -12.00 10.10
CA PHE A 93 -11.98 -12.84 10.59
C PHE A 93 -12.40 -13.86 9.53
N ASP A 94 -12.40 -15.14 9.90
CA ASP A 94 -12.75 -16.28 9.02
C ASP A 94 -11.91 -16.35 7.73
N GLY A 95 -10.66 -15.90 7.79
CA GLY A 95 -9.77 -15.85 6.63
C GLY A 95 -10.18 -14.83 5.57
N MET A 96 -11.10 -13.92 5.89
CA MET A 96 -11.54 -12.87 4.98
C MET A 96 -10.62 -11.66 5.01
N ASP A 97 -10.48 -11.04 3.85
CA ASP A 97 -9.85 -9.73 3.69
C ASP A 97 -10.90 -8.63 3.86
N PHE A 98 -10.53 -7.56 4.54
CA PHE A 98 -11.35 -6.36 4.68
C PHE A 98 -10.64 -5.21 3.99
N PHE A 99 -11.38 -4.44 3.19
CA PHE A 99 -10.80 -3.29 2.49
C PHE A 99 -11.84 -2.21 2.25
N ASP A 100 -11.40 -0.97 2.23
CA ASP A 100 -12.24 0.20 2.01
C ASP A 100 -11.46 1.33 1.32
N ILE A 101 -12.21 2.33 0.84
CA ILE A 101 -11.64 3.63 0.47
C ILE A 101 -12.03 4.61 1.56
N SER A 102 -11.03 5.22 2.19
CA SER A 102 -11.21 6.18 3.28
C SER A 102 -10.89 7.59 2.82
N LEU A 103 -11.77 8.51 3.21
CA LEU A 103 -11.62 9.95 3.02
C LEU A 103 -11.43 10.68 4.37
N VAL A 104 -11.19 9.93 5.45
CA VAL A 104 -10.94 10.49 6.78
C VAL A 104 -9.70 11.38 6.77
N ASP A 105 -8.68 11.00 6.01
CA ASP A 105 -7.45 11.79 5.79
C ASP A 105 -7.57 12.70 4.55
N GLY A 106 -8.79 13.00 4.12
CA GLY A 106 -9.09 13.89 3.01
C GLY A 106 -9.13 13.22 1.63
N PHE A 107 -9.14 14.05 0.59
CA PHE A 107 -9.25 13.63 -0.80
C PHE A 107 -8.24 14.38 -1.67
N ASN A 108 -7.51 13.67 -2.53
CA ASN A 108 -6.62 14.31 -3.51
C ASN A 108 -6.80 13.74 -4.93
N VAL A 109 -6.80 12.41 -5.08
CA VAL A 109 -6.87 11.71 -6.36
C VAL A 109 -8.03 10.71 -6.33
N PRO A 110 -8.93 10.72 -7.33
CA PRO A 110 -9.96 9.71 -7.43
C PRO A 110 -9.36 8.31 -7.51
N MET A 111 -10.00 7.34 -6.86
CA MET A 111 -9.44 6.00 -6.67
C MET A 111 -10.49 4.91 -6.92
N GLU A 112 -10.04 3.81 -7.51
CA GLU A 112 -10.74 2.54 -7.51
C GLU A 112 -9.90 1.52 -6.75
N PHE A 113 -10.54 0.76 -5.87
CA PHE A 113 -9.93 -0.36 -5.17
C PHE A 113 -10.80 -1.59 -5.35
N SER A 114 -10.33 -2.50 -6.19
CA SER A 114 -11.11 -3.65 -6.67
C SER A 114 -10.29 -4.94 -6.60
N PRO A 115 -10.88 -6.05 -6.14
CA PRO A 115 -10.24 -7.36 -6.20
C PRO A 115 -10.09 -7.82 -7.66
N THR A 116 -8.98 -8.51 -7.95
CA THR A 116 -8.68 -9.07 -9.27
C THR A 116 -8.64 -10.60 -9.27
N SER A 117 -8.82 -11.23 -8.09
CA SER A 117 -8.75 -12.67 -7.87
C SER A 117 -9.63 -13.07 -6.66
N GLY A 118 -9.61 -14.36 -6.30
CA GLY A 118 -10.31 -14.86 -5.10
C GLY A 118 -11.84 -14.98 -5.21
N GLY A 119 -12.41 -14.83 -6.42
CA GLY A 119 -13.85 -14.94 -6.65
C GLY A 119 -14.69 -13.76 -6.12
N CYS A 120 -14.05 -12.73 -5.56
CA CYS A 120 -14.70 -11.49 -5.18
C CYS A 120 -14.77 -10.56 -6.40
N ASN A 121 -15.98 -10.09 -6.74
CA ASN A 121 -16.22 -9.28 -7.94
C ASN A 121 -16.70 -7.86 -7.62
N ARG A 122 -16.72 -7.48 -6.34
CA ARG A 122 -17.21 -6.17 -5.88
C ARG A 122 -16.05 -5.31 -5.42
N GLY A 123 -15.78 -4.25 -6.17
CA GLY A 123 -14.82 -3.21 -5.80
C GLY A 123 -15.49 -1.95 -5.27
N ILE A 124 -14.66 -0.97 -4.91
CA ILE A 124 -15.04 0.33 -4.36
C ILE A 124 -14.47 1.40 -5.27
N LYS A 125 -15.26 2.43 -5.59
CA LYS A 125 -14.84 3.56 -6.43
C LYS A 125 -15.19 4.86 -5.75
N CYS A 126 -14.22 5.75 -5.64
CA CYS A 126 -14.39 7.14 -5.22
C CYS A 126 -13.98 8.04 -6.38
N THR A 127 -14.97 8.64 -7.06
CA THR A 127 -14.74 9.41 -8.29
C THR A 127 -14.76 10.92 -8.03
N SER A 128 -14.25 11.70 -9.00
CA SER A 128 -14.04 13.15 -8.90
C SER A 128 -15.29 14.02 -8.73
N GLN A 129 -16.50 13.44 -8.66
CA GLN A 129 -17.73 14.22 -8.45
C GLN A 129 -17.77 14.96 -7.11
N ILE A 130 -16.89 14.59 -6.17
CA ILE A 130 -16.67 15.33 -4.92
C ILE A 130 -16.12 16.75 -5.21
N VAL A 131 -15.38 16.95 -6.31
CA VAL A 131 -14.67 18.20 -6.64
C VAL A 131 -15.61 19.39 -6.90
N GLY A 132 -16.87 19.17 -7.29
CA GLY A 132 -17.80 20.27 -7.57
C GLY A 132 -18.46 20.93 -6.36
N GLN A 133 -18.41 20.33 -5.16
CA GLN A 133 -19.28 20.69 -4.03
C GLN A 133 -18.54 20.95 -2.70
N CYS A 134 -17.21 21.12 -2.68
CA CYS A 134 -16.54 21.37 -1.38
C CYS A 134 -16.82 22.77 -0.84
N PRO A 135 -17.11 22.88 0.46
CA PRO A 135 -16.92 24.11 1.22
C PRO A 135 -15.49 24.65 1.02
N SER A 136 -15.36 25.97 0.89
CA SER A 136 -14.08 26.66 0.69
C SER A 136 -13.07 26.37 1.81
N GLU A 137 -13.57 26.11 3.02
CA GLU A 137 -12.81 25.92 4.26
C GLU A 137 -11.96 24.64 4.22
N LEU A 138 -12.36 23.66 3.40
CA LEU A 138 -11.69 22.36 3.31
C LEU A 138 -10.73 22.25 2.13
N GLN A 139 -10.68 23.28 1.27
CA GLN A 139 -9.86 23.27 0.06
C GLN A 139 -8.39 23.57 0.40
N THR A 140 -7.49 22.81 -0.21
CA THR A 140 -6.04 23.02 -0.11
C THR A 140 -5.42 22.79 -1.49
N PRO A 141 -4.19 23.28 -1.77
CA PRO A 141 -3.56 23.00 -3.05
C PRO A 141 -3.55 21.49 -3.37
N GLY A 142 -4.19 21.10 -4.48
CA GLY A 142 -4.13 19.72 -5.00
C GLY A 142 -5.01 18.69 -4.28
N GLY A 143 -5.83 19.11 -3.31
CA GLY A 143 -6.72 18.22 -2.57
C GLY A 143 -7.68 18.94 -1.64
N ARG A 144 -8.30 18.19 -0.73
CA ARG A 144 -9.23 18.66 0.30
C ARG A 144 -9.04 17.90 1.59
N ASN A 145 -9.02 18.60 2.70
CA ASN A 145 -9.01 17.96 4.01
C ASN A 145 -10.41 17.46 4.36
N ASN A 146 -10.48 16.48 5.26
CA ASN A 146 -11.70 16.17 5.98
C ASN A 146 -11.90 17.22 7.11
N PRO A 147 -13.14 17.61 7.45
CA PRO A 147 -13.42 18.48 8.59
C PRO A 147 -12.90 17.94 9.92
#